data_AF-A0A1G1ZUT5-F1
#
_entry.id   AF-A0A1G1ZUT5-F1
#
_cell.length_a   1.000
_cell.length_b   1.000
_cell.length_c   1.000
_cell.angle_alpha   90.00
_cell.angle_beta   90.00
_cell.angle_gamma   90.00
#
_symmetry.space_group_name_H-M   'P 1'
#
loop_
_entity.id
_entity.type
_entity.pdbx_description
1 polymer ?
#
loop_
_entity_poly.entity_id
_entity_poly.type
_entity_poly.pdbx_seq_one_letter_code
_entity_poly.pdbx_strand_id
1 'polypeptide(L)'
;MHFKARWRWFWNELHKTSGRMWLLVLLVSVFLMFGMFALLVWSGHYLNEVPGILPPQPDILHEILPHWHAAVFIFKIGFATSIILLMIGALYEPHRMPYAFFMIVLWAFIRIASTTITKLGGPAGLISEFPPITDIKSIWDFIVIGLASPHILFFSGHTGLPFLGHLIFKRPVAYKMLCWPLGFISLAYILSWPQYAWWLILVLLFFWALIIWKWNKLFSLSTLFLFWSFVMAVCVLITRNHYSVDVLGAFFMTGGIAFFGKYWFAKIEQLCEKMEVEFFNKEK
;
A
#
# COMPACT_ATOMS: atom_id res chain seq x y z
N MET A 1 24.50 -3.66 -9.45
CA MET A 1 24.18 -4.85 -10.28
C MET A 1 22.90 -4.61 -11.10
N HIS A 2 22.80 -5.20 -12.30
CA HIS A 2 21.57 -5.21 -13.08
C HIS A 2 20.53 -6.15 -12.46
N PHE A 3 19.26 -5.74 -12.40
CA PHE A 3 18.10 -6.49 -11.88
C PHE A 3 18.11 -7.99 -12.24
N LYS A 4 18.46 -8.33 -13.49
CA LYS A 4 18.54 -9.72 -13.99
C LYS A 4 19.51 -10.60 -13.20
N ALA A 5 20.68 -10.08 -12.81
CA ALA A 5 21.68 -10.86 -12.11
C ALA A 5 21.27 -11.18 -10.67
N ARG A 6 20.54 -10.26 -10.01
CA ARG A 6 19.93 -10.49 -8.70
C ARG A 6 18.92 -11.64 -8.75
N TRP A 7 18.01 -11.62 -9.73
CA TRP A 7 17.02 -12.68 -9.90
C TRP A 7 17.66 -14.02 -10.28
N ARG A 8 18.67 -14.03 -11.15
CA ARG A 8 19.38 -15.26 -11.52
C ARG A 8 20.06 -15.91 -10.31
N TRP A 9 20.77 -15.11 -9.51
CA TRP A 9 21.36 -15.61 -8.27
C TRP A 9 20.28 -16.17 -7.34
N PHE A 10 19.18 -15.44 -7.19
CA PHE A 10 18.09 -15.82 -6.31
C PHE A 10 17.51 -17.20 -6.69
N TRP A 11 17.23 -17.42 -7.97
CA TRP A 11 16.76 -18.71 -8.48
C TRP A 11 17.76 -19.84 -8.23
N ASN A 12 19.05 -19.58 -8.44
CA ASN A 12 20.10 -20.58 -8.21
C ASN A 12 20.22 -21.00 -6.73
N GLU A 13 19.89 -20.09 -5.81
CA GLU A 13 20.00 -20.32 -4.36
C GLU A 13 18.80 -21.09 -3.79
N LEU A 14 17.66 -21.10 -4.49
CA LEU A 14 16.43 -21.79 -4.03
C LEU A 14 16.61 -23.29 -3.77
N HIS A 15 17.57 -23.94 -4.45
CA HIS A 15 17.83 -25.36 -4.25
C HIS A 15 18.50 -25.69 -2.91
N LYS A 16 19.16 -24.71 -2.28
CA LYS A 16 19.82 -24.87 -0.97
C LYS A 16 18.80 -24.85 0.16
N THR A 17 19.20 -25.35 1.35
CA THR A 17 18.32 -25.42 2.52
C THR A 17 17.75 -24.05 2.92
N SER A 18 18.56 -23.00 2.92
CA SER A 18 18.11 -21.61 3.17
C SER A 18 17.08 -21.16 2.14
N GLY A 19 17.31 -21.45 0.86
CA GLY A 19 16.40 -21.15 -0.24
C GLY A 19 15.06 -21.88 -0.16
N ARG A 20 15.06 -23.17 0.18
CA ARG A 20 13.81 -23.96 0.36
C ARG A 20 12.97 -23.45 1.53
N MET A 21 13.62 -23.15 2.66
CA MET A 21 12.94 -22.57 3.82
C MET A 21 12.36 -21.21 3.47
N TRP A 22 13.13 -20.36 2.79
CA TRP A 22 12.65 -19.06 2.31
C TRP A 22 11.42 -19.22 1.41
N LEU A 23 11.43 -20.18 0.47
CA LEU A 23 10.32 -20.41 -0.45
C LEU A 23 9.07 -20.88 0.28
N LEU A 24 9.23 -21.80 1.24
CA LEU A 24 8.12 -22.25 2.07
C LEU A 24 7.51 -21.07 2.84
N VAL A 25 8.32 -20.24 3.48
CA VAL A 25 7.86 -19.05 4.23
C VAL A 25 7.18 -18.06 3.27
N LEU A 26 7.69 -17.89 2.05
CA LEU A 26 7.03 -17.08 1.02
C LEU A 26 5.64 -17.63 0.70
N LEU A 27 5.52 -18.91 0.35
CA LEU A 27 4.25 -19.53 -0.03
C LEU A 27 3.21 -19.42 1.09
N VAL A 28 3.63 -19.66 2.34
CA VAL A 28 2.77 -19.46 3.52
C VAL A 28 2.35 -18.00 3.65
N SER A 29 3.29 -17.06 3.54
CA SER A 29 2.97 -15.62 3.65
C SER A 29 2.03 -15.13 2.56
N VAL A 30 2.16 -15.64 1.33
CA VAL A 30 1.26 -15.35 0.20
C VAL A 30 -0.12 -15.92 0.47
N PHE A 31 -0.22 -17.17 0.92
CA PHE A 31 -1.50 -17.79 1.29
C PHE A 31 -2.22 -17.00 2.39
N LEU A 32 -1.50 -16.65 3.46
CA LEU A 32 -2.05 -15.84 4.55
C LEU A 32 -2.46 -14.44 4.08
N MET A 33 -1.68 -13.83 3.18
CA MET A 33 -2.01 -12.52 2.62
C MET A 33 -3.32 -12.57 1.84
N PHE A 34 -3.50 -13.54 0.95
CA PHE A 34 -4.77 -13.71 0.23
C PHE A 34 -5.94 -13.99 1.17
N GLY A 35 -5.74 -14.84 2.18
CA GLY A 35 -6.75 -15.09 3.22
C GLY A 35 -7.16 -13.81 3.96
N MET A 36 -6.19 -12.99 4.37
CA MET A 36 -6.48 -11.71 5.05
C MET A 36 -7.12 -10.68 4.13
N PHE A 37 -6.76 -10.62 2.85
CA PHE A 37 -7.47 -9.76 1.90
C PHE A 37 -8.91 -10.20 1.66
N ALA A 38 -9.17 -11.51 1.60
CA ALA A 38 -10.53 -12.03 1.53
C ALA A 38 -11.34 -11.67 2.78
N LEU A 39 -10.74 -11.79 3.97
CA LEU A 39 -11.35 -11.34 5.23
C LEU A 39 -11.57 -9.83 5.29
N LEU A 40 -10.67 -9.04 4.70
CA LEU A 40 -10.83 -7.59 4.60
C LEU A 40 -12.05 -7.24 3.75
N VAL A 41 -12.18 -7.84 2.57
CA VAL A 41 -13.36 -7.69 1.69
C VAL A 41 -14.63 -8.11 2.44
N TRP A 42 -14.60 -9.28 3.09
CA TRP A 42 -15.74 -9.79 3.86
C TRP A 42 -16.11 -8.86 5.02
N SER A 43 -15.13 -8.29 5.73
CA SER A 43 -15.38 -7.35 6.84
C SER A 43 -16.13 -6.11 6.39
N GLY A 44 -15.91 -5.63 5.16
CA GLY A 44 -16.67 -4.52 4.58
C GLY A 44 -18.14 -4.85 4.38
N HIS A 45 -18.42 -6.03 3.83
CA HIS A 45 -19.79 -6.52 3.67
C HIS A 45 -20.47 -6.71 5.02
N TYR A 46 -19.80 -7.38 5.96
CA TYR A 46 -20.29 -7.56 7.33
C TYR A 46 -20.66 -6.22 7.98
N LEU A 47 -19.77 -5.23 7.89
CA LEU A 47 -20.01 -3.92 8.50
C LEU A 47 -21.17 -3.17 7.85
N ASN A 48 -21.48 -3.40 6.56
CA ASN A 48 -22.65 -2.78 5.92
C ASN A 48 -23.98 -3.33 6.47
N GLU A 49 -24.00 -4.58 6.96
CA GLU A 49 -25.22 -5.28 7.38
C GLU A 49 -25.48 -5.20 8.89
N VAL A 50 -24.45 -4.87 9.67
CA VAL A 50 -24.53 -4.91 11.14
C VAL A 50 -25.26 -3.68 11.68
N PRO A 51 -26.29 -3.85 12.54
CA PRO A 51 -26.92 -2.72 13.20
C PRO A 51 -25.97 -2.04 14.18
N GLY A 52 -26.16 -0.73 14.37
CA GLY A 52 -25.39 0.06 15.33
C GLY A 52 -24.11 0.69 14.78
N ILE A 53 -24.01 0.86 13.46
CA ILE A 53 -23.00 1.73 12.85
C ILE A 53 -23.24 3.16 13.33
N LEU A 54 -22.20 3.82 13.82
CA LEU A 54 -22.30 5.21 14.23
C LEU A 54 -22.60 6.11 13.02
N PRO A 55 -23.52 7.09 13.14
CA PRO A 55 -23.82 7.98 12.04
C PRO A 55 -22.58 8.81 11.68
N PRO A 56 -22.50 9.35 10.45
CA PRO A 56 -21.41 10.23 10.03
C PRO A 56 -21.17 11.36 11.04
N GLN A 57 -19.91 11.52 11.45
CA GLN A 57 -19.51 12.55 12.41
C GLN A 57 -18.79 13.72 11.70
N PRO A 58 -18.87 14.94 12.25
CA PRO A 58 -18.01 16.03 11.82
C PRO A 58 -16.54 15.73 12.17
N ASP A 59 -15.61 16.33 11.41
CA ASP A 59 -14.17 16.25 11.64
C ASP A 59 -13.58 17.65 11.54
N ILE A 60 -12.76 18.03 12.52
CA ILE A 60 -12.19 19.38 12.64
C ILE A 60 -11.36 19.75 11.40
N LEU A 61 -10.60 18.81 10.83
CA LEU A 61 -9.82 19.10 9.62
C LEU A 61 -10.73 19.24 8.40
N HIS A 62 -11.87 18.56 8.34
CA HIS A 62 -12.80 18.69 7.22
C HIS A 62 -13.53 20.04 7.20
N GLU A 63 -13.62 20.74 8.34
CA GLU A 63 -14.15 22.11 8.42
C GLU A 63 -13.17 23.15 7.87
N ILE A 64 -11.87 22.86 7.96
CA ILE A 64 -10.78 23.77 7.55
C ILE A 64 -10.35 23.50 6.11
N LEU A 65 -10.26 22.23 5.73
CA LEU A 65 -9.74 21.83 4.43
C LEU A 65 -10.78 22.03 3.32
N PRO A 66 -10.35 22.44 2.12
CA PRO A 66 -11.25 22.54 0.98
C PRO A 66 -11.82 21.16 0.64
N HIS A 67 -13.10 21.12 0.32
CA HIS A 67 -13.73 19.91 -0.18
C HIS A 67 -13.50 19.81 -1.69
N TRP A 68 -12.81 18.77 -2.16
CA TRP A 68 -12.41 18.70 -3.57
C TRP A 68 -12.64 17.33 -4.20
N HIS A 69 -13.62 17.28 -5.12
CA HIS A 69 -14.09 16.03 -5.74
C HIS A 69 -13.05 15.38 -6.65
N ALA A 70 -12.20 16.16 -7.32
CA ALA A 70 -11.19 15.58 -8.21
C ALA A 70 -10.14 14.75 -7.45
N ALA A 71 -10.00 14.92 -6.13
CA ALA A 71 -9.09 14.08 -5.34
C ALA A 71 -9.61 12.64 -5.15
N VAL A 72 -10.89 12.35 -5.45
CA VAL A 72 -11.44 10.97 -5.46
C VAL A 72 -10.74 10.11 -6.50
N PHE A 73 -10.29 10.73 -7.59
CA PHE A 73 -9.43 10.10 -8.58
C PHE A 73 -8.14 9.55 -7.97
N ILE A 74 -7.44 10.41 -7.20
CA ILE A 74 -6.17 10.07 -6.56
C ILE A 74 -6.40 9.01 -5.47
N PHE A 75 -7.54 9.04 -4.79
CA PHE A 75 -7.94 7.98 -3.88
C PHE A 75 -8.01 6.61 -4.56
N LYS A 76 -8.80 6.48 -5.64
CA LYS A 76 -9.02 5.23 -6.37
C LYS A 76 -7.73 4.66 -6.97
N ILE A 77 -7.04 5.48 -7.76
CA ILE A 77 -5.77 5.05 -8.39
C ILE A 77 -4.68 4.91 -7.35
N GLY A 78 -4.77 5.66 -6.25
CA GLY A 78 -3.69 5.74 -5.32
C GLY A 78 -3.52 4.48 -4.47
N PHE A 79 -4.61 3.76 -4.20
CA PHE A 79 -4.52 2.42 -3.62
C PHE A 79 -3.82 1.45 -4.55
N ALA A 80 -4.29 1.36 -5.81
CA ALA A 80 -3.67 0.50 -6.82
C ALA A 80 -2.19 0.83 -7.01
N THR A 81 -1.84 2.12 -7.05
CA THR A 81 -0.45 2.60 -7.10
C THR A 81 0.34 2.15 -5.88
N SER A 82 -0.24 2.19 -4.67
CA SER A 82 0.42 1.71 -3.46
C SER A 82 0.73 0.21 -3.53
N ILE A 83 -0.21 -0.59 -4.04
CA ILE A 83 -0.01 -2.03 -4.28
C ILE A 83 1.10 -2.25 -5.32
N ILE A 84 1.06 -1.53 -6.44
CA ILE A 84 2.09 -1.62 -7.49
C ILE A 84 3.47 -1.25 -6.93
N LEU A 85 3.57 -0.19 -6.13
CA LEU A 85 4.82 0.21 -5.49
C LEU A 85 5.34 -0.88 -4.54
N LEU A 86 4.47 -1.50 -3.73
CA LEU A 86 4.81 -2.64 -2.89
C LEU A 86 5.32 -3.83 -3.71
N MET A 87 4.66 -4.15 -4.82
CA MET A 87 5.11 -5.19 -5.73
C MET A 87 6.47 -4.87 -6.36
N ILE A 88 6.71 -3.61 -6.76
CA ILE A 88 8.01 -3.17 -7.25
C ILE A 88 9.07 -3.33 -6.16
N GLY A 89 8.77 -2.96 -4.92
CA GLY A 89 9.69 -3.13 -3.79
C GLY A 89 10.02 -4.58 -3.50
N ALA A 90 8.99 -5.42 -3.45
CA ALA A 90 9.11 -6.86 -3.32
C ALA A 90 10.01 -7.44 -4.43
N LEU A 91 9.76 -7.10 -5.69
CA LEU A 91 10.55 -7.56 -6.83
C LEU A 91 11.98 -7.01 -6.85
N TYR A 92 12.19 -5.80 -6.33
CA TYR A 92 13.50 -5.17 -6.23
C TYR A 92 14.34 -5.82 -5.11
N GLU A 93 13.71 -6.16 -3.98
CA GLU A 93 14.34 -6.80 -2.82
C GLU A 93 13.73 -8.18 -2.56
N PRO A 94 13.92 -9.17 -3.47
CA PRO A 94 13.23 -10.46 -3.40
C PRO A 94 13.48 -11.18 -2.07
N HIS A 95 14.71 -11.13 -1.55
CA HIS A 95 15.05 -11.69 -0.24
C HIS A 95 14.13 -11.22 0.91
N ARG A 96 13.55 -10.00 0.86
CA ARG A 96 12.65 -9.44 1.88
C ARG A 96 11.18 -9.77 1.69
N MET A 97 10.77 -10.36 0.56
CA MET A 97 9.34 -10.60 0.27
C MET A 97 8.58 -11.32 1.38
N PRO A 98 9.09 -12.41 2.00
CA PRO A 98 8.31 -13.14 2.99
C PRO A 98 8.08 -12.27 4.24
N TYR A 99 9.12 -11.58 4.71
CA TYR A 99 8.98 -10.60 5.80
C TYR A 99 7.95 -9.53 5.44
N ALA A 100 8.05 -8.94 4.24
CA ALA A 100 7.12 -7.91 3.79
C ALA A 100 5.66 -8.38 3.77
N PHE A 101 5.41 -9.61 3.29
CA PHE A 101 4.06 -10.19 3.25
C PHE A 101 3.52 -10.52 4.63
N PHE A 102 4.33 -11.03 5.56
CA PHE A 102 3.92 -11.20 6.96
C PHE A 102 3.57 -9.87 7.64
N MET A 103 4.31 -8.81 7.34
CA MET A 103 4.00 -7.46 7.83
C MET A 103 2.67 -6.94 7.28
N ILE A 104 2.39 -7.19 6.00
CA ILE A 104 1.09 -6.83 5.37
C ILE A 104 -0.05 -7.66 5.97
N VAL A 105 0.16 -8.96 6.23
CA VAL A 105 -0.81 -9.84 6.90
C VAL A 105 -1.16 -9.30 8.29
N LEU A 106 -0.15 -8.98 9.09
CA LEU A 106 -0.35 -8.42 10.43
C LEU A 106 -1.07 -7.06 10.38
N TRP A 107 -0.71 -6.23 9.40
CA TRP A 107 -1.39 -4.96 9.15
C TRP A 107 -2.86 -5.11 8.78
N ALA A 108 -3.17 -6.03 7.86
CA ALA A 108 -4.54 -6.32 7.48
C ALA A 108 -5.34 -6.86 8.68
N PHE A 109 -4.75 -7.77 9.46
CA PHE A 109 -5.38 -8.33 10.64
C PHE A 109 -5.76 -7.27 11.68
N ILE A 110 -4.80 -6.41 12.08
CA ILE A 110 -5.07 -5.35 13.07
C ILE A 110 -6.13 -4.40 12.56
N ARG A 111 -6.12 -4.07 11.26
CA ARG A 111 -7.13 -3.23 10.65
C ARG A 111 -8.52 -3.88 10.71
N ILE A 112 -8.67 -5.14 10.29
CA ILE A 112 -9.95 -5.87 10.33
C ILE A 112 -10.49 -5.94 11.76
N ALA A 113 -9.63 -6.24 12.73
CA ALA A 113 -10.02 -6.29 14.13
C ALA A 113 -10.50 -4.90 14.61
N SER A 114 -9.76 -3.84 14.25
CA SER A 114 -10.10 -2.47 14.64
C SER A 114 -11.43 -2.01 14.03
N THR A 115 -11.67 -2.24 12.73
CA THR A 115 -12.93 -1.83 12.07
C THR A 115 -14.14 -2.57 12.63
N THR A 116 -13.97 -3.85 12.95
CA THR A 116 -15.03 -4.70 13.50
C THR A 116 -15.44 -4.24 14.91
N ILE A 117 -14.49 -3.72 15.69
CA ILE A 117 -14.73 -3.21 17.06
C ILE A 117 -15.32 -1.80 17.03
N THR A 118 -14.78 -0.89 16.21
CA THR A 118 -15.15 0.54 16.28
C THR A 118 -16.47 0.87 15.60
N LYS A 119 -16.88 0.12 14.57
CA LYS A 119 -18.16 0.31 13.83
C LYS A 119 -18.46 1.77 13.49
N LEU A 120 -17.44 2.52 13.08
CA LEU A 120 -17.56 3.92 12.69
C LEU A 120 -18.16 4.01 11.28
N GLY A 121 -19.19 4.85 11.11
CA GLY A 121 -19.61 5.32 9.79
C GLY A 121 -18.61 6.31 9.21
N GLY A 122 -18.60 6.49 7.89
CA GLY A 122 -17.71 7.44 7.23
C GLY A 122 -17.97 8.91 7.60
N PRO A 123 -17.01 9.82 7.33
CA PRO A 123 -17.12 11.22 7.70
C PRO A 123 -18.33 11.95 7.10
N ALA A 124 -18.79 13.01 7.76
CA ALA A 124 -19.84 13.87 7.22
C ALA A 124 -19.43 14.48 5.87
N GLY A 125 -20.29 14.34 4.86
CA GLY A 125 -20.01 14.80 3.50
C GLY A 125 -19.05 13.90 2.72
N LEU A 126 -18.91 12.63 3.12
CA LEU A 126 -18.23 11.59 2.35
C LEU A 126 -18.74 11.57 0.90
N ILE A 127 -17.82 11.67 -0.05
CA ILE A 127 -18.13 11.47 -1.47
C ILE A 127 -18.07 9.97 -1.76
N SER A 128 -19.16 9.24 -1.54
CA SER A 128 -19.24 7.86 -2.05
C SER A 128 -19.54 7.89 -3.55
N GLU A 129 -18.49 7.93 -4.38
CA GLU A 129 -18.65 7.77 -5.83
C GLU A 129 -18.86 6.31 -6.25
N PHE A 130 -18.76 5.36 -5.33
CA PHE A 130 -19.14 3.99 -5.66
C PHE A 130 -20.66 3.99 -5.77
N PRO A 131 -21.22 3.69 -6.96
CA PRO A 131 -22.65 3.52 -7.07
C PRO A 131 -23.06 2.48 -6.02
N PRO A 132 -24.22 2.63 -5.36
CA PRO A 132 -24.73 1.59 -4.50
C PRO A 132 -24.93 0.35 -5.36
N ILE A 133 -23.97 -0.58 -5.30
CA ILE A 133 -24.09 -1.85 -5.99
C ILE A 133 -25.02 -2.68 -5.11
N THR A 134 -26.31 -2.61 -5.42
CA THR A 134 -27.36 -3.35 -4.70
C THR A 134 -27.38 -4.82 -5.07
N ASP A 135 -26.82 -5.19 -6.24
CA ASP A 135 -26.74 -6.56 -6.73
C ASP A 135 -25.28 -6.96 -6.97
N ILE A 136 -24.78 -7.92 -6.19
CA ILE A 136 -23.47 -8.56 -6.44
C ILE A 136 -23.66 -9.55 -7.60
N LYS A 137 -23.36 -9.12 -8.83
CA LYS A 137 -23.51 -9.95 -10.04
C LYS A 137 -22.22 -10.70 -10.40
N SER A 138 -21.09 -10.26 -9.87
CA SER A 138 -19.78 -10.86 -10.14
C SER A 138 -18.87 -10.86 -8.91
N ILE A 139 -17.82 -11.70 -8.96
CA ILE A 139 -16.75 -11.68 -7.97
C ILE A 139 -16.03 -10.32 -7.92
N TRP A 140 -15.99 -9.60 -9.05
CA TRP A 140 -15.41 -8.27 -9.11
C TRP A 140 -16.25 -7.26 -8.34
N ASP A 141 -17.58 -7.32 -8.46
CA ASP A 141 -18.47 -6.48 -7.66
C ASP A 141 -18.27 -6.75 -6.16
N PHE A 142 -18.18 -8.02 -5.77
CA PHE A 142 -17.93 -8.40 -4.38
C PHE A 142 -16.62 -7.81 -3.85
N ILE A 143 -15.53 -7.92 -4.61
CA ILE A 143 -14.20 -7.38 -4.24
C ILE A 143 -14.23 -5.85 -4.17
N VAL A 144 -14.78 -5.20 -5.19
CA VAL A 144 -14.84 -3.74 -5.27
C VAL A 144 -15.67 -3.18 -4.11
N ILE A 145 -16.87 -3.72 -3.86
CA ILE A 145 -17.73 -3.28 -2.76
C ILE A 145 -17.04 -3.48 -1.41
N GLY A 146 -16.43 -4.65 -1.18
CA GLY A 146 -15.77 -4.92 0.08
C GLY A 146 -14.59 -3.98 0.33
N LEU A 147 -13.74 -3.73 -0.68
CA LEU A 147 -12.60 -2.81 -0.54
C LEU A 147 -13.01 -1.33 -0.51
N ALA A 148 -14.14 -0.99 -1.12
CA ALA A 148 -14.68 0.37 -1.18
C ALA A 148 -15.66 0.70 -0.06
N SER A 149 -15.95 -0.24 0.85
CA SER A 149 -16.94 -0.01 1.90
C SER A 149 -16.52 1.18 2.78
N PRO A 150 -17.41 2.17 2.97
CA PRO A 150 -17.16 3.34 3.78
C PRO A 150 -17.08 3.03 5.27
N HIS A 151 -17.21 1.75 5.66
CA HIS A 151 -17.11 1.31 7.05
C HIS A 151 -15.75 0.68 7.36
N ILE A 152 -14.90 0.40 6.36
CA ILE A 152 -13.50 -0.06 6.58
C ILE A 152 -12.53 1.12 6.64
N LEU A 153 -12.97 2.30 7.07
CA LEU A 153 -12.13 3.50 7.03
C LEU A 153 -11.11 3.57 8.17
N PHE A 154 -11.30 2.82 9.25
CA PHE A 154 -10.44 2.88 10.43
C PHE A 154 -9.45 1.70 10.51
N PHE A 155 -8.15 1.82 10.32
CA PHE A 155 -7.32 2.98 9.95
C PHE A 155 -7.18 3.10 8.43
N SER A 156 -6.69 4.26 7.94
CA SER A 156 -6.59 4.48 6.49
C SER A 156 -5.61 3.53 5.79
N GLY A 157 -6.15 2.69 4.90
CA GLY A 157 -5.39 1.80 4.04
C GLY A 157 -4.42 2.50 3.12
N HIS A 158 -4.91 3.57 2.51
CA HIS A 158 -4.22 4.39 1.54
C HIS A 158 -2.98 5.08 2.12
N THR A 159 -3.03 5.43 3.40
CA THR A 159 -1.91 6.03 4.12
C THR A 159 -0.99 4.98 4.74
N GLY A 160 -1.57 4.02 5.47
CA GLY A 160 -0.82 3.07 6.29
C GLY A 160 -0.01 2.07 5.46
N LEU A 161 -0.53 1.62 4.32
CA LEU A 161 0.12 0.61 3.49
C LEU A 161 1.41 1.12 2.80
N PRO A 162 1.43 2.29 2.14
CA PRO A 162 2.69 2.83 1.64
C PRO A 162 3.65 3.24 2.77
N PHE A 163 3.16 3.72 3.92
CA PHE A 163 4.03 3.96 5.07
C PHE A 163 4.69 2.66 5.57
N LEU A 164 3.98 1.53 5.52
CA LEU A 164 4.55 0.23 5.83
C LEU A 164 5.66 -0.12 4.84
N GLY A 165 5.45 0.15 3.55
CA GLY A 165 6.48 0.03 2.51
C GLY A 165 7.73 0.85 2.82
N HIS A 166 7.57 2.08 3.33
CA HIS A 166 8.69 2.93 3.76
C HIS A 166 9.53 2.25 4.84
N LEU A 167 8.88 1.62 5.82
CA LEU A 167 9.54 0.99 6.96
C LEU A 167 10.23 -0.33 6.60
N ILE A 168 9.69 -1.08 5.63
CA ILE A 168 10.22 -2.38 5.18
C ILE A 168 11.39 -2.21 4.20
N PHE A 169 11.23 -1.34 3.19
CA PHE A 169 12.19 -1.23 2.09
C PHE A 169 13.10 -0.03 2.28
N LYS A 170 14.37 -0.28 2.62
CA LYS A 170 15.34 0.77 2.96
C LYS A 170 16.39 1.02 1.89
N ARG A 171 16.47 0.19 0.84
CA ARG A 171 17.57 0.30 -0.12
C ARG A 171 17.36 1.46 -1.11
N PRO A 172 18.46 2.06 -1.59
CA PRO A 172 18.43 2.96 -2.73
C PRO A 172 17.98 2.19 -3.99
N VAL A 173 17.10 2.78 -4.81
CA VAL A 173 16.63 2.16 -6.05
C VAL A 173 17.39 2.72 -7.24
N ALA A 174 17.71 1.85 -8.19
CA ALA A 174 18.19 2.27 -9.50
C ALA A 174 17.01 2.92 -10.27
N TYR A 175 17.01 4.26 -10.33
CA TYR A 175 15.96 5.09 -10.94
C TYR A 175 15.48 4.63 -12.34
N LYS A 176 16.37 4.00 -13.13
CA LYS A 176 16.05 3.45 -14.46
C LYS A 176 14.91 2.43 -14.45
N MET A 177 14.63 1.76 -13.32
CA MET A 177 13.55 0.78 -13.20
C MET A 177 12.17 1.40 -12.94
N LEU A 178 12.08 2.58 -12.32
CA LEU A 178 10.80 3.21 -11.96
C LEU A 178 10.23 4.11 -13.06
N CYS A 179 11.10 4.69 -13.90
CA CYS A 179 10.68 5.68 -14.89
C CYS A 179 9.80 5.10 -16.02
N TRP A 180 9.95 3.82 -16.33
CA TRP A 180 9.26 3.19 -17.46
C TRP A 180 7.79 2.83 -17.18
N PRO A 181 7.44 2.15 -16.06
CA PRO A 181 6.05 1.77 -15.79
C PRO A 181 5.17 2.97 -15.45
N LEU A 182 5.69 3.92 -14.66
CA LEU A 182 4.94 5.10 -14.24
C LEU A 182 4.66 6.05 -15.41
N GLY A 183 5.60 6.20 -16.34
CA GLY A 183 5.39 6.99 -17.55
C GLY A 183 4.32 6.39 -18.47
N PHE A 184 4.30 5.06 -18.64
CA PHE A 184 3.35 4.37 -19.52
C PHE A 184 1.91 4.36 -18.96
N ILE A 185 1.76 4.10 -17.65
CA ILE A 185 0.46 4.15 -16.98
C ILE A 185 -0.12 5.56 -17.04
N SER A 186 0.74 6.58 -16.84
CA SER A 186 0.32 7.97 -16.96
C SER A 186 -0.15 8.30 -18.38
N LEU A 187 0.60 7.90 -19.41
CA LEU A 187 0.28 8.21 -20.82
C LEU A 187 -1.03 7.54 -21.29
N ALA A 188 -1.23 6.26 -21.00
CA ALA A 188 -2.47 5.56 -21.35
C ALA A 188 -3.71 6.21 -20.67
N TYR A 189 -3.51 6.80 -19.49
CA TYR A 189 -4.57 7.44 -18.74
C TYR A 189 -4.87 8.88 -19.21
N ILE A 190 -3.86 9.65 -19.65
CA ILE A 190 -4.07 10.97 -20.30
C ILE A 190 -5.07 10.85 -21.45
N LEU A 191 -4.96 9.76 -22.21
CA LEU A 191 -5.79 9.52 -23.39
C LEU A 191 -7.24 9.17 -23.06
N SER A 192 -7.57 8.79 -21.82
CA SER A 192 -8.92 8.35 -21.44
C SER A 192 -9.74 9.41 -20.66
N TRP A 193 -9.11 10.40 -20.01
CA TRP A 193 -9.83 11.39 -19.17
C TRP A 193 -9.23 12.81 -19.25
N PRO A 194 -9.50 13.56 -20.32
CA PRO A 194 -8.84 14.85 -20.59
C PRO A 194 -9.11 15.94 -19.55
N GLN A 195 -10.23 15.90 -18.82
CA GLN A 195 -10.54 16.90 -17.78
C GLN A 195 -9.58 16.88 -16.57
N TYR A 196 -8.79 15.80 -16.39
CA TYR A 196 -7.81 15.68 -15.30
C TYR A 196 -6.36 15.84 -15.76
N ALA A 197 -6.13 16.18 -17.04
CA ALA A 197 -4.80 16.25 -17.65
C ALA A 197 -3.82 17.18 -16.90
N TRP A 198 -4.30 18.30 -16.35
CA TRP A 198 -3.46 19.28 -15.63
C TRP A 198 -2.84 18.74 -14.33
N TRP A 199 -3.53 17.85 -13.62
CA TRP A 199 -2.98 17.21 -12.40
C TRP A 199 -1.98 16.14 -12.74
N LEU A 200 -2.24 15.39 -13.80
CA LEU A 200 -1.25 14.46 -14.32
C LEU A 200 0.00 15.20 -14.80
N ILE A 201 -0.14 16.39 -15.37
CA ILE A 201 1.00 17.26 -15.69
C ILE A 201 1.76 17.64 -14.42
N LEU A 202 1.11 17.98 -13.30
CA LEU A 202 1.80 18.27 -12.03
C LEU A 202 2.50 17.05 -11.43
N VAL A 203 1.86 15.88 -11.45
CA VAL A 203 2.46 14.60 -11.00
C VAL A 203 3.62 14.22 -11.92
N LEU A 204 3.43 14.33 -13.23
CA LEU A 204 4.45 14.08 -14.23
C LEU A 204 5.58 15.08 -14.09
N LEU A 205 5.33 16.37 -13.87
CA LEU A 205 6.33 17.41 -13.60
C LEU A 205 7.05 17.18 -12.28
N PHE A 206 6.38 16.63 -11.26
CA PHE A 206 7.04 16.19 -10.03
C PHE A 206 7.96 15.00 -10.31
N PHE A 207 7.50 13.97 -11.01
CA PHE A 207 8.36 12.87 -11.44
C PHE A 207 9.45 13.34 -12.41
N TRP A 208 9.17 14.31 -13.27
CA TRP A 208 10.11 14.94 -14.19
C TRP A 208 11.14 15.76 -13.42
N ALA A 209 10.73 16.47 -12.37
CA ALA A 209 11.60 17.17 -11.43
C ALA A 209 12.45 16.18 -10.63
N LEU A 210 11.91 15.02 -10.22
CA LEU A 210 12.69 13.93 -9.63
C LEU A 210 13.69 13.32 -10.62
N ILE A 211 13.33 13.25 -11.90
CA ILE A 211 14.19 12.78 -12.99
C ILE A 211 15.28 13.82 -13.33
N ILE A 212 14.94 15.12 -13.30
CA ILE A 212 15.82 16.26 -13.61
C ILE A 212 16.71 16.63 -12.43
N TRP A 213 16.29 16.38 -11.19
CA TRP A 213 17.08 16.60 -9.97
C TRP A 213 18.17 15.51 -9.80
N LYS A 214 18.98 15.45 -10.84
CA LYS A 214 20.03 14.51 -11.19
C LYS A 214 20.99 14.22 -10.03
N TRP A 215 21.16 12.92 -9.78
CA TRP A 215 22.43 12.25 -9.44
C TRP A 215 23.12 12.60 -8.10
N ASN A 216 22.69 11.96 -7.02
CA ASN A 216 23.47 10.93 -6.30
C ASN A 216 22.89 10.70 -4.89
N LYS A 217 22.80 9.43 -4.50
CA LYS A 217 22.61 8.91 -3.12
C LYS A 217 21.28 9.14 -2.38
N LEU A 218 20.41 10.08 -2.74
CA LEU A 218 19.26 10.45 -1.88
C LEU A 218 17.94 9.72 -2.12
N PHE A 219 17.67 9.15 -3.30
CA PHE A 219 16.36 8.58 -3.58
C PHE A 219 16.30 7.07 -3.27
N SER A 220 15.82 6.75 -2.07
CA SER A 220 15.54 5.38 -1.64
C SER A 220 14.10 4.98 -1.92
N LEU A 221 13.84 3.67 -2.04
CA LEU A 221 12.46 3.19 -2.15
C LEU A 221 11.63 3.63 -0.94
N SER A 222 12.29 3.64 0.23
CA SER A 222 11.77 4.16 1.48
C SER A 222 11.23 5.58 1.34
N THR A 223 12.02 6.48 0.74
CA THR A 223 11.64 7.89 0.54
C THR A 223 10.42 8.01 -0.38
N LEU A 224 10.38 7.22 -1.45
CA LEU A 224 9.25 7.20 -2.38
C LEU A 224 7.95 6.76 -1.67
N PHE A 225 8.02 5.69 -0.90
CA PHE A 225 6.88 5.20 -0.12
C PHE A 225 6.39 6.21 0.92
N LEU A 226 7.31 6.88 1.62
CA LEU A 226 6.95 7.88 2.62
C LEU A 226 6.25 9.08 1.98
N PHE A 227 6.85 9.61 0.90
CA PHE A 227 6.23 10.69 0.14
C PHE A 227 4.84 10.28 -0.36
N TRP A 228 4.72 9.09 -0.93
CA TRP A 228 3.45 8.58 -1.42
C TRP A 228 2.41 8.43 -0.30
N SER A 229 2.81 7.96 0.89
CA SER A 229 1.94 7.90 2.07
C SER A 229 1.41 9.27 2.48
N PHE A 230 2.24 10.32 2.46
CA PHE A 230 1.79 11.68 2.73
C PHE A 230 0.85 12.22 1.66
N VAL A 231 1.12 11.96 0.38
CA VAL A 231 0.19 12.31 -0.72
C VAL A 231 -1.17 11.66 -0.48
N MET A 232 -1.19 10.36 -0.17
CA MET A 232 -2.43 9.66 0.12
C MET A 232 -3.14 10.19 1.36
N ALA A 233 -2.41 10.52 2.43
CA ALA A 233 -2.95 11.15 3.64
C ALA A 233 -3.67 12.48 3.33
N VAL A 234 -3.06 13.34 2.53
CA VAL A 234 -3.68 14.61 2.12
C VAL A 234 -4.92 14.36 1.27
N CYS A 235 -4.82 13.44 0.29
CA CYS A 235 -5.94 13.12 -0.60
C CYS A 235 -7.14 12.56 0.15
N VAL A 236 -6.95 11.66 1.12
CA VAL A 236 -8.08 11.07 1.86
C VAL A 236 -8.81 12.10 2.74
N LEU A 237 -8.10 13.11 3.27
CA LEU A 237 -8.71 14.16 4.08
C LEU A 237 -9.48 15.17 3.22
N ILE A 238 -8.89 15.61 2.10
CA ILE A 238 -9.54 16.56 1.18
C ILE A 238 -10.78 15.97 0.50
N THR A 239 -10.80 14.66 0.29
CA THR A 239 -11.97 13.91 -0.21
C THR A 239 -12.97 13.54 0.86
N ARG A 240 -12.66 13.82 2.14
CA ARG A 240 -13.46 13.40 3.30
C ARG A 240 -13.73 11.89 3.34
N ASN A 241 -12.82 11.11 2.75
CA ASN A 241 -12.89 9.66 2.73
C ASN A 241 -12.43 9.02 4.05
N HIS A 242 -11.75 9.77 4.91
CA HIS A 242 -11.27 9.27 6.20
C HIS A 242 -11.32 10.40 7.22
N TYR A 243 -11.56 10.08 8.50
CA TYR A 243 -11.37 11.05 9.57
C TYR A 243 -9.87 11.36 9.72
N SER A 244 -9.56 12.56 10.22
CA SER A 244 -8.21 12.96 10.60
C SER A 244 -7.55 11.96 11.57
N VAL A 245 -8.33 11.46 12.53
CA VAL A 245 -7.88 10.43 13.49
C VAL A 245 -7.58 9.10 12.80
N ASP A 246 -8.27 8.73 11.72
CA ASP A 246 -8.01 7.49 10.97
C ASP A 246 -6.63 7.56 10.29
N VAL A 247 -6.27 8.75 9.80
CA VAL A 247 -5.01 9.00 9.09
C VAL A 247 -3.83 9.04 10.07
N LEU A 248 -3.96 9.78 11.17
CA LEU A 248 -2.94 9.81 12.23
C LEU A 248 -2.79 8.42 12.86
N GLY A 249 -3.92 7.76 13.14
CA GLY A 249 -3.95 6.40 13.62
C GLY A 249 -3.31 5.41 12.66
N ALA A 250 -3.43 5.60 11.34
CA ALA A 250 -2.75 4.75 10.36
C ALA A 250 -1.22 4.84 10.47
N PHE A 251 -0.65 6.04 10.63
CA PHE A 251 0.78 6.20 10.86
C PHE A 251 1.22 5.54 12.16
N PHE A 252 0.49 5.79 13.25
CA PHE A 252 0.78 5.23 14.56
C PHE A 252 0.71 3.70 14.56
N MET A 253 -0.39 3.13 14.06
CA MET A 253 -0.64 1.70 13.98
C MET A 253 0.39 0.99 13.10
N THR A 254 0.67 1.52 11.91
CA THR A 254 1.71 0.97 11.03
C THR A 254 3.11 1.07 11.66
N GLY A 255 3.44 2.17 12.33
CA GLY A 255 4.69 2.31 13.08
C GLY A 255 4.81 1.28 14.21
N GLY A 256 3.72 1.07 14.95
CA GLY A 256 3.62 0.02 15.97
C GLY A 256 3.81 -1.37 15.40
N ILE A 257 3.16 -1.69 14.28
CA ILE A 257 3.39 -2.96 13.56
C ILE A 257 4.84 -3.11 13.16
N ALA A 258 5.46 -2.09 12.57
CA ALA A 258 6.87 -2.13 12.18
C ALA A 258 7.80 -2.35 13.37
N PHE A 259 7.46 -1.79 14.53
CA PHE A 259 8.19 -2.00 15.76
C PHE A 259 8.02 -3.45 16.27
N PHE A 260 6.79 -3.91 16.50
CA PHE A 260 6.51 -5.25 17.04
C PHE A 260 6.86 -6.39 16.06
N GLY A 261 6.69 -6.14 14.76
CA GLY A 261 6.98 -7.10 13.69
C GLY A 261 8.44 -7.54 13.65
N LYS A 262 9.39 -6.67 14.00
CA LYS A 262 10.80 -7.05 14.15
C LYS A 262 11.01 -8.11 15.23
N TYR A 263 10.21 -8.07 16.30
CA TYR A 263 10.30 -9.03 17.39
C TYR A 263 9.55 -10.32 17.04
N TRP A 264 8.32 -10.22 16.54
CA TRP A 264 7.49 -11.38 16.20
C TRP A 264 8.00 -12.15 14.98
N PHE A 265 8.59 -11.45 14.00
CA PHE A 265 9.12 -12.04 12.78
C PHE A 265 10.65 -12.03 12.72
N ALA A 266 11.33 -11.91 13.88
CA ALA A 266 12.79 -11.85 13.96
C ALA A 266 13.49 -13.00 13.20
N LYS A 267 12.95 -14.23 13.30
CA LYS A 267 13.51 -15.40 12.59
C LYS A 267 13.36 -15.30 11.07
N ILE A 268 12.26 -14.70 10.59
CA ILE A 268 12.02 -14.47 9.16
C ILE A 268 12.95 -13.36 8.67
N GLU A 269 13.09 -12.27 9.43
CA GLU A 269 14.02 -11.18 9.12
C GLU A 269 15.47 -11.69 9.06
N GLN A 270 15.91 -12.47 10.05
CA GLN A 270 17.25 -13.11 10.05
C GLN A 270 17.47 -14.02 8.84
N LEU A 271 16.45 -14.77 8.42
CA LEU A 271 16.51 -15.59 7.20
C LEU A 271 16.69 -14.70 5.95
N CYS A 272 15.94 -13.59 5.87
CA CYS A 272 16.06 -12.62 4.79
C CYS A 272 17.46 -11.96 4.76
N GLU A 273 18.01 -11.58 5.92
CA GLU A 273 19.35 -11.00 6.05
C GLU A 273 20.45 -12.01 5.68
N LYS A 274 20.30 -13.28 6.07
CA LYS A 274 21.25 -14.33 5.67
C LYS A 274 21.29 -14.48 4.15
N MET A 275 20.14 -14.51 3.50
CA MET A 275 20.05 -14.54 2.02
C MET A 275 20.69 -13.28 1.40
N GLU A 276 20.55 -12.12 2.05
CA GLU A 276 21.16 -10.86 1.62
C GLU A 276 22.68 -10.90 1.68
N VAL A 277 23.25 -11.42 2.76
CA VAL A 277 24.71 -11.55 2.96
C VAL A 277 25.30 -12.58 1.99
N GLU A 278 24.65 -13.74 1.83
CA GLU A 278 25.06 -14.77 0.87
C GLU A 278 25.06 -14.24 -0.58
N PHE A 279 24.16 -13.31 -0.91
CA PHE A 279 24.14 -12.62 -2.20
C PHE A 279 25.37 -11.72 -2.37
N PHE A 280 25.63 -10.84 -1.42
CA PHE A 280 26.73 -9.87 -1.54
C PHE A 280 28.12 -10.48 -1.44
N ASN A 281 28.29 -11.55 -0.66
CA ASN A 281 29.59 -12.21 -0.55
C ASN A 281 30.03 -12.89 -1.85
N LYS A 282 29.10 -13.28 -2.74
CA LYS A 282 29.44 -13.80 -4.07
C LYS A 282 29.71 -12.70 -5.10
N GLU A 283 29.40 -11.43 -4.80
CA GLU A 283 29.70 -10.30 -5.70
C GLU A 283 31.10 -9.73 -5.51
N LYS A 284 31.75 -10.02 -4.37
CA LYS A 284 33.14 -9.64 -4.11
C LYS A 284 34.09 -10.66 -4.72
#